data_AF-Q7NDA2-F1
#
_entry.id   AF-Q7NDA2-F1
#
_cell.length_a   1.000
_cell.length_b   1.000
_cell.length_c   1.000
_cell.angle_alpha   90.00
_cell.angle_beta   90.00
_cell.angle_gamma   90.00
#
_symmetry.space_group_name_H-M   'P 1'
#
loop_
_entity.id
_entity.type
_entity.pdbx_description
1 polymer ?
#
loop_
_entity_poly.entity_id
_entity_poly.type
_entity_poly.pdbx_seq_one_letter_code
_entity_poly.pdbx_strand_id
1 'polypeptide(L)'
;MPMPSSDSPTANGFGKTDTEVRPQPERRHFSAEYKLKILEETDKASQPGQMGSIRRREGLYSSLIAEWRKQRKQATLQALKDQPAGPKSSADTGLKAENARLQKHVQQLHNQLKRAELLLEIQKKASELLGLDLSQTPSSDAPGTR
;
A
#
# COMPACT_ATOMS: atom_id res chain seq x y z
N MET A 1 0.97 88.60 19.76
CA MET A 1 1.36 88.47 21.19
C MET A 1 0.09 88.29 22.01
N PRO A 2 0.09 87.60 23.18
CA PRO A 2 0.54 86.24 23.51
C PRO A 2 -0.53 85.47 24.35
N MET A 3 -0.22 84.22 24.74
CA MET A 3 -1.05 83.22 25.45
C MET A 3 -1.37 83.54 26.93
N PRO A 4 -2.19 82.71 27.62
CA PRO A 4 -1.57 81.72 28.51
C PRO A 4 -2.21 80.32 28.54
N SER A 5 -1.33 79.32 28.70
CA SER A 5 -1.59 77.94 29.09
C SER A 5 -2.06 77.81 30.55
N SER A 6 -2.83 76.77 30.88
CA SER A 6 -2.79 76.07 32.18
C SER A 6 -3.37 74.65 32.06
N ASP A 7 -2.86 73.77 32.93
CA ASP A 7 -2.73 72.31 32.82
C ASP A 7 -3.98 71.42 33.04
N SER A 8 -3.95 70.25 32.36
CA SER A 8 -4.27 68.83 32.69
C SER A 8 -5.02 68.43 34.00
N PRO A 9 -5.47 67.17 34.21
CA PRO A 9 -5.85 66.04 33.33
C PRO A 9 -7.24 65.44 33.67
N THR A 10 -7.83 64.61 32.81
CA THR A 10 -8.75 63.55 33.29
C THR A 10 -8.45 62.28 32.53
N ALA A 11 -7.91 61.31 33.26
CA ALA A 11 -7.65 59.96 32.80
C ALA A 11 -8.98 59.33 32.34
N ASN A 12 -9.17 59.21 31.03
CA ASN A 12 -10.22 58.39 30.47
C ASN A 12 -9.58 57.08 29.99
N GLY A 13 -9.41 56.16 30.93
CA GLY A 13 -9.08 54.78 30.63
C GLY A 13 -10.26 54.13 29.94
N PHE A 14 -10.19 53.98 28.62
CA PHE A 14 -11.01 53.02 27.88
C PHE A 14 -10.18 52.33 26.82
N GLY A 15 -9.88 51.05 27.13
CA GLY A 15 -9.72 50.00 26.14
C GLY A 15 -8.44 50.06 25.33
N LYS A 16 -7.40 49.35 25.79
CA LYS A 16 -6.55 48.62 24.86
C LYS A 16 -7.49 47.90 23.89
N THR A 17 -7.39 48.17 22.60
CA THR A 17 -7.97 47.32 21.57
C THR A 17 -7.21 46.00 21.66
N ASP A 18 -7.70 45.11 22.52
CA ASP A 18 -7.30 43.73 22.55
C ASP A 18 -7.71 43.17 21.18
N THR A 19 -6.75 43.10 20.27
CA THR A 19 -6.94 42.38 19.01
C THR A 19 -6.88 40.91 19.39
N GLU A 20 -7.98 40.43 19.96
CA GLU A 20 -8.17 39.04 20.33
C GLU A 20 -8.31 38.25 19.02
N VAL A 21 -7.17 37.93 18.41
CA VAL A 21 -7.11 37.00 17.29
C VAL A 21 -7.57 35.66 17.84
N ARG A 22 -8.85 35.35 17.58
CA ARG A 22 -9.44 34.05 17.93
C ARG A 22 -8.51 32.92 17.47
N PRO A 23 -8.40 31.84 18.25
CA PRO A 23 -7.57 30.68 17.90
C PRO A 23 -7.90 30.23 16.48
N GLN A 24 -6.86 29.83 15.74
CA GLN A 24 -6.82 29.61 14.29
C GLN A 24 -8.17 29.26 13.59
N PRO A 25 -8.41 29.81 12.39
CA PRO A 25 -9.58 29.42 11.60
C PRO A 25 -9.56 27.90 11.36
N GLU A 26 -10.55 27.20 11.90
CA GLU A 26 -10.73 25.77 11.70
C GLU A 26 -10.97 25.52 10.21
N ARG A 27 -9.99 24.90 9.55
CA ARG A 27 -10.07 24.64 8.11
C ARG A 27 -11.08 23.51 7.89
N ARG A 28 -12.07 23.75 7.03
CA ARG A 28 -13.07 22.74 6.69
C ARG A 28 -12.39 21.52 6.05
N HIS A 29 -12.53 20.36 6.68
CA HIS A 29 -12.08 19.08 6.14
C HIS A 29 -13.24 18.35 5.45
N PHE A 30 -13.00 17.85 4.24
CA PHE A 30 -13.99 17.08 3.48
C PHE A 30 -13.65 15.60 3.55
N SER A 31 -14.55 14.79 4.10
CA SER A 31 -14.41 13.33 4.13
C SER A 31 -14.41 12.75 2.71
N ALA A 32 -13.81 11.58 2.51
CA ALA A 32 -13.79 10.91 1.21
C ALA A 32 -15.20 10.61 0.71
N GLU A 33 -16.09 10.14 1.59
CA GLU A 33 -17.50 9.88 1.30
C GLU A 33 -18.23 11.13 0.82
N TYR A 34 -18.01 12.27 1.49
CA TYR A 34 -18.59 13.55 1.07
C TYR A 34 -18.12 13.93 -0.34
N LYS A 35 -16.82 13.85 -0.60
CA LYS A 35 -16.27 14.14 -1.93
C LYS A 35 -16.89 13.25 -3.02
N LEU A 36 -17.04 11.95 -2.76
CA LEU A 36 -17.64 11.01 -3.70
C LEU A 36 -19.11 11.34 -3.97
N LYS A 37 -19.91 11.58 -2.92
CA LYS A 37 -21.32 11.97 -3.05
C LYS A 37 -21.48 13.21 -3.94
N ILE A 38 -20.70 14.26 -3.69
CA ILE A 38 -20.74 15.47 -4.50
C ILE A 38 -20.31 15.19 -5.94
N LEU A 39 -19.27 14.39 -6.16
CA LEU A 39 -18.85 14.03 -7.51
C LEU A 39 -19.98 13.30 -8.26
N GLU A 40 -20.66 12.33 -7.64
CA GLU A 40 -21.79 11.64 -8.23
C GLU A 40 -22.96 12.56 -8.56
N GLU A 41 -23.32 13.48 -7.65
CA GLU A 41 -24.36 14.48 -7.90
C GLU A 41 -23.98 15.41 -9.06
N THR A 42 -22.72 15.83 -9.14
CA THR A 42 -22.23 16.68 -10.25
C THR A 42 -22.11 15.92 -11.57
N ASP A 43 -21.90 14.60 -11.53
CA ASP A 43 -21.83 13.75 -12.72
C ASP A 43 -23.25 13.46 -13.26
N LYS A 44 -24.26 13.39 -12.39
CA LYS A 44 -25.69 13.26 -12.76
C LYS A 44 -26.32 14.58 -13.24
N ALA A 45 -25.70 15.72 -12.95
CA ALA A 45 -26.21 17.04 -13.32
C ALA A 45 -26.05 17.31 -14.83
N SER A 46 -27.04 16.92 -15.64
CA SER A 46 -27.03 17.12 -17.10
C SER A 46 -27.71 18.41 -17.57
N GLN A 47 -28.59 19.02 -16.76
CA GLN A 47 -29.28 20.24 -17.15
C GLN A 47 -28.42 21.49 -16.90
N PRO A 48 -28.54 22.53 -17.74
CA PRO A 48 -27.86 23.79 -17.52
C PRO A 48 -28.23 24.39 -16.16
N GLY A 49 -27.23 24.80 -15.38
CA GLY A 49 -27.43 25.43 -14.07
C GLY A 49 -27.51 24.49 -12.87
N GLN A 50 -27.78 23.19 -13.03
CA GLN A 50 -27.81 22.22 -11.93
C GLN A 50 -26.45 22.08 -11.24
N MET A 51 -25.36 22.03 -12.01
CA MET A 51 -24.02 22.03 -11.44
C MET A 51 -23.74 23.31 -10.63
N GLY A 52 -24.34 24.44 -11.01
CA GLY A 52 -24.25 25.70 -10.29
C GLY A 52 -25.10 25.77 -9.02
N SER A 53 -26.24 25.09 -8.97
CA SER A 53 -27.07 25.00 -7.75
C SER A 53 -26.42 24.10 -6.70
N ILE A 54 -25.88 22.94 -7.10
CA ILE A 54 -25.13 22.03 -6.21
C ILE A 54 -23.96 22.77 -5.57
N ARG A 55 -23.14 23.48 -6.36
CA ARG A 55 -22.02 24.25 -5.82
C ARG A 55 -22.43 25.30 -4.79
N ARG A 56 -23.53 26.02 -5.04
CA ARG A 56 -24.02 27.06 -4.13
C ARG A 56 -24.59 26.48 -2.84
N ARG A 57 -25.32 25.35 -2.93
CA ARG A 57 -25.86 24.65 -1.76
C ARG A 57 -24.73 24.15 -0.84
N GLU A 58 -23.67 23.60 -1.43
CA GLU A 58 -22.58 22.99 -0.68
C GLU A 58 -21.46 23.98 -0.29
N GLY A 59 -21.49 25.20 -0.86
CA GLY A 59 -20.44 26.21 -0.71
C GLY A 59 -19.12 25.80 -1.38
N LEU A 60 -19.19 25.10 -2.51
CA LEU A 60 -18.03 24.52 -3.20
C LEU A 60 -17.61 25.33 -4.41
N TYR A 61 -16.29 25.57 -4.50
CA TYR A 61 -15.69 26.21 -5.66
C TYR A 61 -15.46 25.20 -6.81
N SER A 62 -15.47 25.67 -8.05
CA SER A 62 -15.27 24.82 -9.23
C SER A 62 -13.91 24.10 -9.24
N SER A 63 -12.86 24.74 -8.72
CA SER A 63 -11.52 24.15 -8.61
C SER A 63 -11.50 22.92 -7.70
N LEU A 64 -12.23 22.93 -6.58
CA LEU A 64 -12.29 21.79 -5.65
C LEU A 64 -12.89 20.56 -6.32
N ILE A 65 -13.98 20.74 -7.08
CA ILE A 65 -14.62 19.64 -7.81
C ILE A 65 -13.66 19.11 -8.90
N ALA A 66 -12.97 20.01 -9.62
CA ALA A 66 -11.99 19.61 -10.61
C ALA A 66 -10.80 18.84 -9.99
N GLU A 67 -10.34 19.26 -8.82
CA GLU A 67 -9.28 18.58 -8.07
C GLU A 67 -9.74 17.20 -7.58
N TRP A 68 -10.95 17.09 -7.02
CA TRP A 68 -11.49 15.80 -6.58
C TRP A 68 -11.71 14.84 -7.74
N ARG A 69 -12.06 15.33 -8.93
CA ARG A 69 -12.10 14.51 -10.16
C ARG A 69 -10.72 13.97 -10.54
N LYS A 70 -9.67 14.79 -10.41
CA LYS A 70 -8.28 14.34 -10.64
C LYS A 70 -7.86 13.31 -9.58
N GLN A 71 -8.16 13.56 -8.32
CA GLN A 71 -7.88 12.64 -7.21
C GLN A 71 -8.58 11.29 -7.42
N ARG A 72 -9.86 11.27 -7.80
CA ARG A 72 -10.60 10.04 -8.14
C ARG A 72 -9.94 9.29 -9.29
N LYS A 73 -9.59 9.97 -10.39
CA LYS A 73 -8.89 9.34 -11.53
C LYS A 73 -7.54 8.75 -11.11
N GLN A 74 -6.76 9.49 -10.34
CA GLN A 74 -5.47 9.01 -9.83
C GLN A 74 -5.63 7.82 -8.89
N ALA A 75 -6.62 7.84 -7.99
CA ALA A 75 -6.93 6.73 -7.09
C ALA A 75 -7.35 5.48 -7.87
N THR A 76 -8.21 5.62 -8.89
CA THR A 76 -8.57 4.51 -9.78
C THR A 76 -7.33 3.96 -10.50
N LEU A 77 -6.48 4.83 -11.05
CA LEU A 77 -5.25 4.40 -11.72
C LEU A 77 -4.25 3.75 -10.75
N GLN A 78 -4.19 4.19 -9.49
CA GLN A 78 -3.35 3.57 -8.47
C GLN A 78 -3.91 2.22 -8.03
N ALA A 79 -5.24 2.08 -7.91
CA ALA A 79 -5.90 0.83 -7.60
C ALA A 79 -5.77 -0.21 -8.72
N LEU A 80 -5.71 0.25 -9.98
CA LEU A 80 -5.50 -0.61 -11.16
C LEU A 80 -4.02 -0.97 -11.40
N LYS A 81 -3.08 -0.19 -10.87
CA LYS A 81 -1.67 -0.56 -10.91
C LYS A 81 -1.44 -1.63 -9.87
N ASP A 82 -0.81 -2.74 -10.25
CA ASP A 82 -0.20 -3.69 -9.33
C ASP A 82 0.88 -2.96 -8.54
N GLN A 83 0.47 -2.23 -7.50
CA GLN A 83 1.38 -1.54 -6.61
C GLN A 83 2.21 -2.61 -5.91
N PRO A 84 3.55 -2.61 -6.04
CA PRO A 84 4.36 -3.44 -5.18
C PRO A 84 4.02 -3.01 -3.76
N ALA A 85 3.59 -3.99 -2.93
CA ALA A 85 3.30 -3.76 -1.53
C ALA A 85 4.40 -2.89 -0.91
N GLY A 86 4.01 -2.01 0.02
CA GLY A 86 4.93 -1.16 0.78
C GLY A 86 6.08 -1.94 1.43
N PRO A 87 6.93 -1.31 2.26
CA PRO A 87 8.13 -1.94 2.81
C PRO A 87 7.89 -3.40 3.19
N LYS A 88 8.46 -4.33 2.40
CA LYS A 88 8.14 -5.75 2.48
C LYS A 88 8.28 -6.16 3.93
N SER A 89 7.20 -6.72 4.49
CA SER A 89 7.23 -7.16 5.88
C SER A 89 8.44 -8.08 6.08
N SER A 90 9.08 -8.03 7.25
CA SER A 90 10.22 -8.91 7.55
C SER A 90 9.86 -10.39 7.35
N ALA A 91 8.58 -10.74 7.55
CA ALA A 91 7.99 -12.04 7.26
C ALA A 91 8.12 -12.44 5.77
N ASP A 92 7.83 -11.55 4.81
CA ASP A 92 7.95 -11.84 3.38
C ASP A 92 9.39 -12.13 2.94
N THR A 93 10.36 -11.51 3.61
CA THR A 93 11.77 -11.75 3.34
C THR A 93 12.21 -13.11 3.87
N GLY A 94 11.75 -13.49 5.07
CA GLY A 94 11.97 -14.83 5.64
C GLY A 94 11.35 -15.94 4.79
N LEU A 95 10.10 -15.77 4.34
CA LEU A 95 9.41 -16.74 3.49
C LEU A 95 10.10 -16.94 2.12
N LYS A 96 10.69 -15.89 1.55
CA LYS A 96 11.47 -15.98 0.31
C LYS A 96 12.79 -16.70 0.50
N ALA A 97 13.48 -16.45 1.62
CA ALA A 97 14.73 -17.14 1.95
C ALA A 97 14.50 -18.64 2.15
N GLU A 98 13.43 -19.01 2.86
CA GLU A 98 13.08 -20.41 3.09
C GLU A 98 12.68 -21.11 1.79
N ASN A 99 11.89 -20.47 0.93
CA ASN A 99 11.58 -21.01 -0.39
C ASN A 99 12.84 -21.26 -1.23
N ALA A 100 13.78 -20.31 -1.26
CA ALA A 100 15.02 -20.47 -2.00
C ALA A 100 15.87 -21.64 -1.44
N ARG A 101 15.89 -21.82 -0.12
CA ARG A 101 16.56 -22.95 0.53
C ARG A 101 15.90 -24.28 0.16
N LEU A 102 14.57 -24.35 0.25
CA LEU A 102 13.80 -25.55 -0.10
C LEU A 102 14.00 -25.93 -1.58
N GLN A 103 13.97 -24.96 -2.49
CA GLN A 103 14.23 -25.20 -3.91
C GLN A 103 15.63 -25.77 -4.16
N LYS A 104 16.67 -25.27 -3.47
CA LYS A 104 18.03 -25.84 -3.56
C LYS A 104 18.07 -27.27 -3.06
N HIS A 105 17.42 -27.57 -1.94
CA HIS A 105 17.36 -28.93 -1.39
C HIS A 105 16.66 -29.89 -2.35
N VAL A 106 15.52 -29.48 -2.91
CA VAL A 106 14.79 -30.26 -3.93
C VAL A 106 15.70 -30.52 -5.13
N GLN A 107 16.42 -29.51 -5.63
CA GLN A 107 17.32 -29.68 -6.77
C GLN A 107 18.47 -30.65 -6.45
N GLN A 108 19.05 -30.55 -5.26
CA GLN A 108 20.11 -31.46 -4.81
C GLN A 108 19.62 -32.91 -4.72
N LEU A 109 18.44 -33.12 -4.13
CA LEU A 109 17.84 -34.45 -4.04
C LEU A 109 17.55 -35.04 -5.42
N HIS A 110 16.99 -34.26 -6.35
CA HIS A 110 16.81 -34.70 -7.73
C HIS A 110 18.13 -35.09 -8.41
N ASN A 111 19.20 -34.33 -8.16
CA ASN A 111 20.51 -34.66 -8.72
C ASN A 111 21.09 -35.94 -8.11
N GLN A 112 20.87 -36.21 -6.82
CA GLN A 112 21.27 -37.46 -6.18
C GLN A 112 20.48 -38.65 -6.72
N LEU A 113 19.17 -38.47 -6.90
CA LEU A 113 18.29 -39.50 -7.46
C LEU A 113 18.75 -39.88 -8.87
N LYS A 114 19.03 -38.89 -9.74
CA LYS A 114 19.57 -39.14 -11.09
C LYS A 114 20.89 -39.91 -11.09
N ARG A 115 21.77 -39.64 -10.11
CA ARG A 115 23.04 -40.38 -9.97
C ARG A 115 22.79 -41.83 -9.57
N ALA A 116 21.87 -42.07 -8.63
CA ALA A 116 21.51 -43.42 -8.20
C ALA A 116 20.85 -44.22 -9.34
N GLU A 117 19.97 -43.58 -10.12
CA GLU A 117 19.37 -44.18 -11.32
C GLU A 117 20.44 -44.58 -12.35
N LEU A 118 21.42 -43.71 -12.59
CA LEU A 118 22.53 -44.01 -13.50
C LEU A 118 23.37 -45.18 -13.00
N LEU A 119 23.66 -45.24 -11.70
CA LEU A 119 24.38 -46.37 -11.10
C LEU A 119 23.60 -47.68 -11.26
N LEU A 120 22.28 -47.65 -11.03
CA LEU A 120 21.40 -48.80 -11.23
C LEU A 120 21.38 -49.24 -12.71
N GLU A 121 21.36 -48.29 -13.64
CA GLU A 121 21.39 -48.59 -15.08
C GLU A 121 22.72 -49.24 -15.50
N ILE A 122 23.85 -48.71 -15.01
CA ILE A 122 25.17 -49.30 -15.26
C ILE A 122 25.23 -50.72 -14.69
N GLN A 123 24.76 -50.92 -13.45
CA GLN A 123 24.74 -52.23 -12.81
C GLN A 123 23.89 -53.24 -13.61
N LYS A 124 22.70 -52.83 -14.07
CA LYS A 124 21.83 -53.67 -14.92
C LYS A 124 22.53 -54.06 -16.22
N LYS A 125 23.11 -53.10 -16.95
CA LYS A 125 23.82 -53.36 -18.21
C LYS A 125 25.03 -54.30 -18.01
N ALA A 126 25.80 -54.11 -16.94
CA ALA A 126 26.93 -54.99 -16.62
C ALA A 126 26.47 -56.43 -16.33
N SER A 127 25.35 -56.58 -15.63
CA SER A 127 24.73 -57.88 -15.35
C SER A 127 24.27 -58.60 -16.61
N GLU A 128 23.60 -57.89 -17.51
CA GLU A 128 23.14 -58.40 -18.81
C GLU A 128 24.31 -58.91 -19.65
N LEU A 129 25.42 -58.15 -19.70
CA LEU A 129 26.62 -58.55 -20.44
C LEU A 129 27.33 -59.77 -19.84
N LEU A 130 27.29 -59.92 -18.51
CA LEU A 130 27.95 -61.02 -17.79
C LEU A 130 27.03 -62.23 -17.57
N GLY A 131 25.77 -62.17 -17.99
CA GLY A 131 24.78 -63.23 -17.79
C GLY A 131 24.45 -63.49 -16.32
N LEU A 132 24.69 -62.50 -15.45
CA LEU A 132 24.35 -62.57 -14.03
C LEU A 132 22.90 -62.11 -13.86
N ASP A 133 22.10 -62.83 -13.06
CA ASP A 133 20.76 -62.38 -12.69
C ASP A 133 20.80 -61.68 -11.33
N LEU A 134 20.58 -60.36 -11.32
CA LEU A 134 20.58 -59.52 -10.11
C LEU A 134 19.20 -59.43 -9.42
N SER A 135 18.22 -60.24 -9.82
CA SER A 135 16.88 -60.24 -9.23
C SER A 135 16.82 -60.57 -7.73
N GLN A 136 17.94 -60.96 -7.11
CA GLN A 136 18.06 -61.18 -5.67
C GLN A 136 18.75 -60.01 -4.97
N THR A 137 17.98 -59.00 -4.58
CA THR A 137 18.41 -58.08 -3.50
C THR A 137 18.15 -58.75 -2.14
N PRO A 138 19.15 -58.91 -1.26
CA PRO A 138 18.88 -59.27 0.13
C PRO A 138 18.08 -58.15 0.78
N SER A 139 17.00 -58.53 1.47
CA SER A 139 16.17 -57.63 2.27
C SER A 139 17.05 -56.91 3.30
N SER A 140 17.31 -55.63 3.07
CA SER A 140 17.95 -54.78 4.08
C SER A 140 16.86 -54.32 5.04
N ASP A 141 16.73 -55.04 6.16
CA ASP A 141 16.04 -54.56 7.35
C ASP A 141 16.55 -53.16 7.72
N ALA A 142 15.63 -52.21 7.84
CA ALA A 142 15.92 -50.89 8.36
C ALA A 142 15.98 -50.95 9.89
N PRO A 143 17.09 -50.57 10.54
CA PRO A 143 17.02 -50.29 11.96
C PRO A 143 16.34 -48.93 12.12
N GLY A 144 15.07 -48.96 12.49
CA GLY A 144 14.42 -47.81 13.10
C GLY A 144 15.20 -47.42 14.36
N THR A 145 15.57 -46.15 14.50
CA THR A 145 16.09 -45.65 15.76
C THR A 145 15.67 -44.19 15.96
N ARG A 146 14.82 -44.03 16.99
CA ARG A 146 14.55 -42.88 17.87
C ARG A 146 14.28 -41.50 17.29
#